data_AF-A0A845Z9L8-F1
#
_entry.id   AF-A0A845Z9L8-F1
#
_cell.length_a   1.000
_cell.length_b   1.000
_cell.length_c   1.000
_cell.angle_alpha   90.00
_cell.angle_beta   90.00
_cell.angle_gamma   90.00
#
_symmetry.space_group_name_H-M   'P 1'
#
loop_
_entity.id
_entity.type
_entity.pdbx_description
1 polymer ?
#
loop_
_entity_poly.entity_id
_entity_poly.type
_entity_poly.pdbx_seq_one_letter_code
_entity_poly.pdbx_strand_id
1 'polypeptide(L)'
;GRPTIPGSSLKGVARSITEAISPSCLMVTQVSSNYLPDNIPLGQRRDQACTPTHTCPACSIYGRIDQLGKARFGSATLVQATQTDLFSLSPLYAPRAEGRPAAYMDKTGKYKGYKFYQHARPSDDPRQPPVEVAPEKSQFQGRVDFENLTLGEVGLLFCGLGMIDPSIALKVGGGKPRGLGSMKVVRAELSLLGANHYLQAEADVQTKHGAELGEFVGQTVEAALKAQILAREQLLALAGILRFTDR
;
A
#
# COMPACT_ATOMS: atom_id res chain seq x y z
N GLY A 1 -23.15 -5.09 -13.13
CA GLY A 1 -22.59 -4.60 -11.85
C GLY A 1 -21.67 -3.43 -12.12
N ARG A 2 -21.27 -2.64 -11.11
CA ARG A 2 -20.34 -1.51 -11.27
C ARG A 2 -18.93 -1.94 -10.84
N PRO A 3 -17.89 -1.81 -11.70
CA PRO A 3 -16.53 -2.18 -11.33
C PRO A 3 -16.11 -1.52 -10.01
N THR A 4 -15.55 -2.34 -9.12
CA THR A 4 -15.23 -1.94 -7.74
C THR A 4 -13.92 -2.60 -7.32
N ILE A 5 -13.01 -1.82 -6.76
CA ILE A 5 -11.79 -2.31 -6.13
C ILE A 5 -12.11 -2.59 -4.66
N PRO A 6 -11.98 -3.84 -4.18
CA PRO A 6 -12.26 -4.16 -2.78
C PRO A 6 -11.35 -3.39 -1.84
N GLY A 7 -11.89 -2.90 -0.72
CA GLY A 7 -11.11 -2.21 0.31
C GLY A 7 -9.96 -3.07 0.86
N SER A 8 -10.15 -4.39 0.93
CA SER A 8 -9.10 -5.35 1.30
C SER A 8 -7.92 -5.37 0.32
N SER A 9 -8.16 -5.16 -0.97
CA SER A 9 -7.11 -5.09 -2.00
C SER A 9 -6.30 -3.79 -1.86
N LEU A 10 -6.98 -2.66 -1.64
CA LEU A 10 -6.31 -1.38 -1.39
C LEU A 10 -5.50 -1.41 -0.09
N LYS A 11 -6.10 -1.95 0.99
CA LYS A 11 -5.42 -2.15 2.28
C LYS A 11 -4.15 -2.99 2.11
N GLY A 12 -4.22 -4.08 1.35
CA GLY A 12 -3.07 -4.94 1.08
C GLY A 12 -1.93 -4.21 0.38
N VAL A 13 -2.25 -3.39 -0.63
CA VAL A 13 -1.25 -2.59 -1.35
C VAL A 13 -0.60 -1.53 -0.44
N ALA A 14 -1.41 -0.77 0.30
CA ALA A 14 -0.91 0.23 1.23
C ALA A 14 -0.05 -0.40 2.34
N ARG A 15 -0.50 -1.53 2.89
CA ARG A 15 0.25 -2.31 3.87
C ARG A 15 1.60 -2.77 3.34
N SER A 16 1.67 -3.36 2.15
CA SER A 16 2.94 -3.81 1.57
C SER A 16 3.94 -2.66 1.38
N ILE A 17 3.46 -1.49 0.96
CA ILE A 17 4.31 -0.29 0.86
C ILE A 17 4.80 0.11 2.24
N THR A 18 3.90 0.26 3.23
CA THR A 18 4.29 0.61 4.60
C THR A 18 5.28 -0.39 5.20
N GLU A 19 5.06 -1.69 5.03
CA GLU A 19 5.97 -2.74 5.51
C GLU A 19 7.38 -2.62 4.91
N ALA A 20 7.49 -2.18 3.66
CA ALA A 20 8.77 -2.04 2.97
C ALA A 20 9.55 -0.76 3.31
N ILE A 21 8.91 0.22 3.96
CA ILE A 21 9.50 1.55 4.26
C ILE A 21 9.53 1.85 5.77
N SER A 22 9.19 0.89 6.63
CA SER A 22 9.11 1.08 8.08
C SER A 22 9.71 -0.13 8.81
N PRO A 23 10.09 0.01 10.10
CA PRO A 23 10.53 -1.12 10.92
C PRO A 23 9.33 -2.00 11.31
N SER A 24 8.76 -2.67 10.30
CA SER A 24 7.59 -3.52 10.43
C SER A 24 7.96 -5.00 10.41
N CYS A 25 7.17 -5.81 11.11
CA CYS A 25 7.37 -7.25 11.13
C CYS A 25 6.80 -7.92 9.87
N LEU A 26 7.41 -9.04 9.49
CA LEU A 26 6.88 -9.92 8.46
C LEU A 26 5.92 -10.92 9.10
N MET A 27 4.62 -10.73 8.88
CA MET A 27 3.57 -11.57 9.50
C MET A 27 3.28 -12.86 8.72
N VAL A 28 3.37 -12.82 7.40
CA VAL A 28 3.04 -13.94 6.51
C VAL A 28 4.14 -14.10 5.48
N THR A 29 4.74 -15.28 5.43
CA THR A 29 5.76 -15.62 4.45
C THR A 29 5.71 -17.12 4.14
N GLN A 30 5.95 -17.47 2.88
CA GLN A 30 6.11 -18.86 2.43
C GLN A 30 7.58 -19.30 2.40
N VAL A 31 8.51 -18.36 2.60
CA VAL A 31 9.95 -18.67 2.57
C VAL A 31 10.46 -18.97 3.98
N SER A 32 11.36 -19.95 4.09
CA SER A 32 11.98 -20.30 5.36
C SER A 32 12.74 -19.10 5.95
N SER A 33 12.63 -18.92 7.27
CA SER A 33 13.30 -17.84 8.00
C SER A 33 14.82 -17.83 7.83
N ASN A 34 15.43 -18.97 7.52
CA ASN A 34 16.87 -19.06 7.32
C ASN A 34 17.35 -18.25 6.11
N TYR A 35 16.48 -18.01 5.14
CA TYR A 35 16.78 -17.24 3.93
C TYR A 35 16.30 -15.79 4.01
N LEU A 36 15.63 -15.38 5.08
CA LEU A 36 15.26 -13.98 5.26
C LEU A 36 16.47 -13.15 5.69
N PRO A 37 16.49 -11.85 5.35
CA PRO A 37 17.41 -10.90 5.95
C PRO A 37 17.36 -10.96 7.48
N ASP A 38 18.53 -10.85 8.11
CA ASP A 38 18.66 -11.05 9.56
C ASP A 38 18.02 -9.92 10.38
N ASN A 39 17.75 -8.77 9.75
CA ASN A 39 17.16 -7.58 10.37
C ASN A 39 15.63 -7.51 10.25
N ILE A 40 14.95 -8.56 9.78
CA ILE A 40 13.48 -8.57 9.66
C ILE A 40 12.87 -9.26 10.87
N PRO A 41 12.16 -8.51 11.75
CA PRO A 41 11.43 -9.12 12.85
C PRO A 41 10.30 -9.99 12.30
N LEU A 42 10.22 -11.23 12.77
CA LEU A 42 9.17 -12.17 12.40
C LEU A 42 8.00 -12.05 13.35
N GLY A 43 6.87 -11.57 12.85
CA GLY A 43 5.67 -11.33 13.66
C GLY A 43 5.04 -12.57 14.28
N GLN A 44 5.54 -13.77 13.92
CA GLN A 44 5.13 -15.07 14.45
C GLN A 44 6.06 -15.63 15.54
N ARG A 45 7.25 -15.05 15.76
CA ARG A 45 8.21 -15.55 16.77
C ARG A 45 8.02 -14.83 18.11
N ARG A 46 7.71 -15.57 19.18
CA ARG A 46 7.33 -15.03 20.50
C ARG A 46 8.34 -14.05 21.12
N ASP A 47 9.61 -14.14 20.77
CA ASP A 47 10.72 -13.34 21.28
C ASP A 47 10.95 -12.01 20.54
N GLN A 48 10.41 -11.86 19.32
CA GLN A 48 10.59 -10.67 18.47
C GLN A 48 9.29 -10.20 17.80
N ALA A 49 8.16 -10.82 18.14
CA ALA A 49 6.87 -10.54 17.54
C ALA A 49 6.28 -9.24 18.08
N CYS A 50 5.49 -8.59 17.23
CA CYS A 50 4.46 -7.71 17.72
C CYS A 50 3.64 -8.46 18.79
N THR A 51 3.30 -7.79 19.88
CA THR A 51 2.35 -8.25 20.89
C THR A 51 1.10 -7.36 20.84
N PRO A 52 -0.01 -7.74 21.48
CA PRO A 52 -1.17 -6.85 21.58
C PRO A 52 -0.84 -5.47 22.18
N THR A 53 0.16 -5.40 23.06
CA THR A 53 0.59 -4.16 23.73
C THR A 53 1.73 -3.43 23.02
N HIS A 54 2.46 -4.11 22.14
CA HIS A 54 3.59 -3.55 21.39
C HIS A 54 3.50 -3.97 19.93
N THR A 55 2.96 -3.10 19.08
CA THR A 55 2.80 -3.36 17.65
C THR A 55 3.79 -2.56 16.83
N CYS A 56 4.32 -3.17 15.77
CA CYS A 56 5.04 -2.43 14.76
C CYS A 56 4.08 -1.50 13.99
N PRO A 57 4.60 -0.46 13.30
CA PRO A 57 3.75 0.53 12.66
C PRO A 57 2.74 -0.06 11.66
N ALA A 58 3.14 -1.02 10.81
CA ALA A 58 2.21 -1.65 9.88
C ALA A 58 1.10 -2.45 10.58
N CYS A 59 1.43 -3.20 11.64
CA CYS A 59 0.42 -3.96 12.40
C CYS A 59 -0.53 -3.04 13.17
N SER A 60 -0.05 -1.90 13.68
CA SER A 60 -0.90 -0.88 14.33
C SER A 60 -1.90 -0.28 13.34
N ILE A 61 -1.43 0.13 12.15
CA ILE A 61 -2.28 0.78 11.13
C ILE A 61 -3.25 -0.23 10.50
N TYR A 62 -2.74 -1.38 10.02
CA TYR A 62 -3.51 -2.29 9.15
C TYR A 62 -4.07 -3.54 9.86
N GLY A 63 -3.68 -3.75 11.12
CA GLY A 63 -4.06 -4.88 11.95
C GLY A 63 -3.18 -6.11 11.72
N ARG A 64 -3.49 -7.17 12.45
CA ARG A 64 -2.83 -8.49 12.38
C ARG A 64 -3.80 -9.56 12.88
N ILE A 65 -3.38 -10.82 12.87
CA ILE A 65 -4.13 -11.90 13.51
C ILE A 65 -4.38 -11.51 14.98
N ASP A 66 -5.62 -11.62 15.42
CA ASP A 66 -6.13 -11.29 16.76
C ASP A 66 -6.05 -9.81 17.18
N GLN A 67 -5.82 -8.88 16.24
CA GLN A 67 -5.82 -7.45 16.54
C GLN A 67 -6.30 -6.60 15.36
N LEU A 68 -7.36 -5.81 15.59
CA LEU A 68 -7.90 -4.90 14.59
C LEU A 68 -6.90 -3.77 14.30
N GLY A 69 -6.79 -3.40 13.02
CA GLY A 69 -6.03 -2.22 12.61
C GLY A 69 -6.79 -0.94 12.88
N LYS A 70 -6.04 0.14 13.09
CA LYS A 70 -6.60 1.48 13.31
C LYS A 70 -7.12 2.14 12.04
N ALA A 71 -6.79 1.63 10.85
CA ALA A 71 -7.30 2.10 9.56
C ALA A 71 -8.26 1.09 8.90
N ARG A 72 -9.41 1.59 8.45
CA ARG A 72 -10.47 0.86 7.76
C ARG A 72 -10.57 1.33 6.31
N PHE A 73 -10.49 0.40 5.37
CA PHE A 73 -10.51 0.68 3.94
C PHE A 73 -11.86 0.28 3.36
N GLY A 74 -12.63 1.26 2.90
CA GLY A 74 -13.82 1.04 2.10
C GLY A 74 -13.47 0.60 0.68
N SER A 75 -14.42 -0.04 0.00
CA SER A 75 -14.28 -0.34 -1.43
C SER A 75 -14.29 0.94 -2.25
N ALA A 76 -13.48 0.97 -3.31
CA ALA A 76 -13.45 2.08 -4.25
C ALA A 76 -14.23 1.74 -5.51
N THR A 77 -15.27 2.51 -5.81
CA THR A 77 -16.21 2.24 -6.89
C THR A 77 -15.94 3.20 -8.06
N LEU A 78 -15.99 2.69 -9.29
CA LEU A 78 -15.78 3.46 -10.52
C LEU A 78 -16.71 4.68 -10.59
N VAL A 79 -16.25 5.94 -10.64
CA VAL A 79 -17.09 7.17 -10.51
C VAL A 79 -18.05 7.38 -11.68
N GLN A 80 -17.61 7.15 -12.91
CA GLN A 80 -18.46 7.26 -14.09
C GLN A 80 -18.64 5.87 -14.68
N ALA A 81 -19.88 5.45 -14.88
CA ALA A 81 -20.14 4.19 -15.55
C ALA A 81 -19.56 4.26 -16.96
N THR A 82 -18.52 3.46 -17.20
CA THR A 82 -17.92 3.26 -18.52
C THR A 82 -18.00 1.79 -18.85
N GLN A 83 -18.04 1.49 -20.15
CA GLN A 83 -17.86 0.14 -20.63
C GLN A 83 -16.44 -0.34 -20.25
N THR A 84 -16.34 -1.60 -19.86
CA THR A 84 -15.07 -2.29 -19.63
C THR A 84 -14.37 -2.53 -20.97
N ASP A 85 -13.04 -2.48 -20.97
CA ASP A 85 -12.25 -2.91 -22.11
C ASP A 85 -12.02 -4.43 -22.02
N LEU A 86 -11.79 -5.05 -23.19
CA LEU A 86 -11.32 -6.43 -23.27
C LEU A 86 -9.80 -6.43 -23.43
N PHE A 87 -9.12 -7.26 -22.65
CA PHE A 87 -7.67 -7.40 -22.68
C PHE A 87 -7.28 -8.88 -22.57
N SER A 88 -6.47 -9.40 -23.50
CA SER A 88 -6.00 -10.79 -23.39
C SER A 88 -4.70 -10.88 -22.59
N LEU A 89 -4.85 -11.21 -21.30
CA LEU A 89 -3.75 -11.27 -20.35
C LEU A 89 -2.87 -12.51 -20.58
N SER A 90 -1.59 -12.31 -20.88
CA SER A 90 -0.64 -13.44 -20.98
C SER A 90 -0.59 -14.24 -19.67
N PRO A 91 -0.34 -15.57 -19.73
CA PRO A 91 -0.26 -16.40 -18.54
C PRO A 91 0.68 -15.83 -17.48
N LEU A 92 0.17 -15.81 -16.24
CA LEU A 92 0.91 -15.39 -15.06
C LEU A 92 1.37 -16.62 -14.29
N TYR A 93 2.65 -16.64 -13.94
CA TYR A 93 3.21 -17.70 -13.11
C TYR A 93 3.40 -17.21 -11.69
N ALA A 94 3.26 -18.13 -10.73
CA ALA A 94 3.59 -17.86 -9.34
C ALA A 94 5.02 -17.31 -9.22
N PRO A 95 5.32 -16.48 -8.21
CA PRO A 95 6.66 -15.92 -8.03
C PRO A 95 7.75 -16.99 -7.83
N ARG A 96 7.37 -18.24 -7.50
CA ARG A 96 8.26 -19.39 -7.25
C ARG A 96 9.39 -19.07 -6.27
N ALA A 97 9.06 -18.31 -5.22
CA ALA A 97 10.03 -17.88 -4.21
C ALA A 97 10.74 -19.08 -3.58
N GLU A 98 10.04 -20.15 -3.23
CA GLU A 98 10.61 -21.40 -2.66
C GLU A 98 11.75 -22.01 -3.50
N GLY A 99 11.73 -21.82 -4.82
CA GLY A 99 12.80 -22.25 -5.73
C GLY A 99 14.09 -21.44 -5.60
N ARG A 100 14.12 -20.40 -4.76
CA ARG A 100 15.27 -19.52 -4.48
C ARG A 100 15.96 -19.03 -5.77
N PRO A 101 15.22 -18.42 -6.72
CA PRO A 101 15.83 -17.97 -7.97
C PRO A 101 16.90 -16.92 -7.67
N ALA A 102 18.07 -17.02 -8.31
CA ALA A 102 19.21 -16.14 -8.07
C ALA A 102 18.86 -14.64 -8.17
N ALA A 103 17.87 -14.27 -9.01
CA ALA A 103 17.39 -12.90 -9.13
C ALA A 103 16.83 -12.32 -7.81
N TYR A 104 16.29 -13.16 -6.91
CA TYR A 104 15.72 -12.73 -5.63
C TYR A 104 16.72 -12.78 -4.48
N MET A 105 17.88 -13.41 -4.69
CA MET A 105 18.86 -13.67 -3.65
C MET A 105 20.01 -12.65 -3.70
N ASP A 106 20.46 -12.20 -2.55
CA ASP A 106 21.70 -11.42 -2.44
C ASP A 106 22.94 -12.33 -2.48
N LYS A 107 24.12 -11.72 -2.35
CA LYS A 107 25.41 -12.44 -2.39
C LYS A 107 25.63 -13.37 -1.19
N THR A 108 24.86 -13.21 -0.11
CA THR A 108 24.93 -14.02 1.11
C THR A 108 23.96 -15.21 1.08
N GLY A 109 23.15 -15.31 0.03
CA GLY A 109 22.12 -16.36 -0.08
C GLY A 109 20.86 -16.05 0.73
N LYS A 110 20.60 -14.79 1.05
CA LYS A 110 19.33 -14.31 1.65
C LYS A 110 18.47 -13.62 0.59
N TYR A 111 17.16 -13.53 0.82
CA TYR A 111 16.27 -12.74 -0.04
C TYR A 111 16.60 -11.25 0.07
N LYS A 112 16.58 -10.54 -1.06
CA LYS A 112 16.84 -9.08 -1.10
C LYS A 112 15.78 -8.23 -0.37
N GLY A 113 14.59 -8.79 -0.13
CA GLY A 113 13.48 -8.10 0.53
C GLY A 113 12.15 -8.26 -0.21
N TYR A 114 11.30 -7.25 -0.09
CA TYR A 114 9.97 -7.22 -0.70
C TYR A 114 10.05 -7.11 -2.23
N LYS A 115 9.20 -7.88 -2.93
CA LYS A 115 9.08 -7.82 -4.40
C LYS A 115 7.96 -6.86 -4.80
N PHE A 116 8.32 -5.78 -5.50
CA PHE A 116 7.38 -4.87 -6.15
C PHE A 116 7.47 -5.01 -7.68
N TYR A 117 6.32 -4.93 -8.35
CA TYR A 117 6.27 -4.92 -9.82
C TYR A 117 6.39 -3.48 -10.31
N GLN A 118 7.32 -3.23 -11.23
CA GLN A 118 7.45 -1.94 -11.89
C GLN A 118 6.22 -1.62 -12.74
N HIS A 119 6.02 -0.33 -13.02
CA HIS A 119 5.05 0.12 -14.01
C HIS A 119 5.60 -0.13 -15.41
N ALA A 120 4.75 -0.60 -16.31
CA ALA A 120 5.08 -0.90 -17.69
C ALA A 120 3.81 -0.76 -18.53
N ARG A 121 3.96 -0.51 -19.82
CA ARG A 121 2.84 -0.56 -20.76
C ARG A 121 2.27 -1.97 -20.80
N PRO A 122 0.94 -2.14 -20.66
CA PRO A 122 0.31 -3.43 -20.88
C PRO A 122 0.60 -3.95 -22.28
N SER A 123 0.87 -5.25 -22.39
CA SER A 123 1.02 -5.94 -23.67
C SER A 123 0.00 -7.05 -23.74
N ASP A 124 -0.81 -7.01 -24.79
CA ASP A 124 -1.82 -8.01 -25.07
C ASP A 124 -1.19 -9.31 -25.59
N ASP A 125 -1.79 -10.46 -25.28
CA ASP A 125 -1.48 -11.76 -25.88
C ASP A 125 -2.74 -12.30 -26.56
N PRO A 126 -2.93 -12.04 -27.88
CA PRO A 126 -4.14 -12.40 -28.62
C PRO A 126 -4.48 -13.89 -28.63
N ARG A 127 -3.56 -14.77 -28.19
CA ARG A 127 -3.78 -16.21 -28.07
C ARG A 127 -4.54 -16.60 -26.80
N GLN A 128 -4.68 -15.68 -25.85
CA GLN A 128 -5.40 -15.89 -24.60
C GLN A 128 -6.85 -15.39 -24.73
N PRO A 129 -7.80 -16.01 -24.01
CA PRO A 129 -9.15 -15.46 -23.92
C PRO A 129 -9.11 -14.09 -23.24
N PRO A 130 -9.90 -13.11 -23.73
CA PRO A 130 -9.93 -11.79 -23.15
C PRO A 130 -10.57 -11.80 -21.75
N VAL A 131 -10.11 -10.90 -20.90
CA VAL A 131 -10.74 -10.57 -19.61
C VAL A 131 -11.19 -9.12 -19.62
N GLU A 132 -12.21 -8.81 -18.82
CA GLU A 132 -12.65 -7.43 -18.62
C GLU A 132 -11.66 -6.65 -17.76
N VAL A 133 -11.32 -5.45 -18.21
CA VAL A 133 -10.48 -4.50 -17.48
C VAL A 133 -11.15 -3.12 -17.44
N ALA A 134 -10.85 -2.35 -16.40
CA ALA A 134 -11.24 -0.95 -16.39
C ALA A 134 -10.37 -0.18 -17.39
N PRO A 135 -10.97 0.67 -18.26
CA PRO A 135 -10.22 1.48 -19.20
C PRO A 135 -9.17 2.35 -18.51
N GLU A 136 -8.10 2.70 -19.24
CA GLU A 136 -7.11 3.66 -18.74
C GLU A 136 -7.79 4.96 -18.29
N LYS A 137 -7.27 5.59 -17.24
CA LYS A 137 -7.81 6.84 -16.65
C LYS A 137 -9.19 6.72 -16.02
N SER A 138 -9.75 5.51 -15.90
CA SER A 138 -10.90 5.24 -15.04
C SER A 138 -10.65 5.74 -13.62
N GLN A 139 -11.59 6.52 -13.08
CA GLN A 139 -11.51 7.07 -11.73
C GLN A 139 -12.34 6.23 -10.77
N PHE A 140 -11.76 5.84 -9.64
CA PHE A 140 -12.43 5.12 -8.57
C PHE A 140 -12.49 6.00 -7.33
N GLN A 141 -13.63 6.04 -6.67
CA GLN A 141 -13.82 6.78 -5.42
C GLN A 141 -14.06 5.79 -4.29
N GLY A 142 -13.25 5.91 -3.24
CA GLY A 142 -13.36 5.13 -2.01
C GLY A 142 -13.10 6.01 -0.79
N ARG A 143 -13.11 5.40 0.38
CA ARG A 143 -12.90 6.08 1.67
C ARG A 143 -11.98 5.24 2.54
N VAL A 144 -11.09 5.91 3.26
CA VAL A 144 -10.27 5.31 4.32
C VAL A 144 -10.59 6.07 5.60
N ASP A 145 -11.09 5.35 6.60
CA ASP A 145 -11.31 5.88 7.94
C ASP A 145 -10.16 5.44 8.83
N PHE A 146 -9.70 6.31 9.73
CA PHE A 146 -8.71 5.93 10.73
C PHE A 146 -9.04 6.58 12.07
N GLU A 147 -8.62 5.93 13.15
CA GLU A 147 -8.86 6.38 14.52
C GLU A 147 -7.59 6.16 15.35
N ASN A 148 -7.24 7.10 16.23
CA ASN A 148 -6.13 6.98 17.18
C ASN A 148 -4.76 6.62 16.55
N LEU A 149 -4.53 7.07 15.31
CA LEU A 149 -3.19 7.07 14.71
C LEU A 149 -2.39 8.24 15.30
N THR A 150 -1.14 7.98 15.65
CA THR A 150 -0.17 9.05 15.90
C THR A 150 0.06 9.84 14.61
N LEU A 151 0.55 11.09 14.71
CA LEU A 151 0.88 11.88 13.52
C LEU A 151 1.86 11.16 12.58
N GLY A 152 2.83 10.42 13.12
CA GLY A 152 3.75 9.63 12.31
C GLY A 152 3.07 8.44 11.62
N GLU A 153 2.16 7.75 12.28
CA GLU A 153 1.38 6.67 11.65
C GLU A 153 0.46 7.19 10.55
N VAL A 154 -0.11 8.39 10.71
CA VAL A 154 -0.84 9.07 9.62
C VAL A 154 0.08 9.34 8.43
N GLY A 155 1.32 9.77 8.68
CA GLY A 155 2.34 9.96 7.63
C GLY A 155 2.66 8.66 6.88
N LEU A 156 2.79 7.54 7.60
CA LEU A 156 2.98 6.21 7.01
C LEU A 156 1.77 5.73 6.19
N LEU A 157 0.55 6.05 6.64
CA LEU A 157 -0.67 5.76 5.88
C LEU A 157 -0.68 6.55 4.57
N PHE A 158 -0.33 7.84 4.58
CA PHE A 158 -0.21 8.63 3.36
C PHE A 158 0.90 8.13 2.43
N CYS A 159 2.04 7.71 2.95
CA CYS A 159 3.08 7.03 2.16
C CYS A 159 2.54 5.75 1.52
N GLY A 160 1.82 4.91 2.28
CA GLY A 160 1.20 3.69 1.79
C GLY A 160 0.14 3.91 0.72
N LEU A 161 -0.59 5.03 0.79
CA LEU A 161 -1.55 5.48 -0.22
C LEU A 161 -0.89 6.17 -1.42
N GLY A 162 0.43 6.37 -1.40
CA GLY A 162 1.20 7.02 -2.45
C GLY A 162 0.98 8.54 -2.55
N MET A 163 0.49 9.18 -1.48
CA MET A 163 0.10 10.59 -1.43
C MET A 163 1.25 11.55 -1.07
N ILE A 164 2.50 11.15 -1.29
CA ILE A 164 3.70 11.94 -0.98
C ILE A 164 4.24 12.66 -2.22
N ASP A 165 5.29 13.47 -2.06
CA ASP A 165 6.01 14.11 -3.16
C ASP A 165 7.49 13.67 -3.19
N PRO A 166 8.00 13.07 -4.28
CA PRO A 166 7.27 12.66 -5.48
C PRO A 166 6.30 11.50 -5.20
N SER A 167 5.13 11.54 -5.84
CA SER A 167 4.07 10.55 -5.62
C SER A 167 4.50 9.14 -6.03
N ILE A 168 4.07 8.16 -5.24
CA ILE A 168 4.24 6.74 -5.53
C ILE A 168 2.99 6.26 -6.25
N ALA A 169 3.14 5.66 -7.43
CA ALA A 169 2.02 4.99 -8.08
C ALA A 169 1.81 3.61 -7.45
N LEU A 170 0.55 3.29 -7.21
CA LEU A 170 0.12 2.02 -6.63
C LEU A 170 -0.03 0.96 -7.71
N LYS A 171 0.26 -0.30 -7.35
CA LYS A 171 0.02 -1.48 -8.19
C LYS A 171 -1.05 -2.37 -7.58
N VAL A 172 -2.22 -2.46 -8.21
CA VAL A 172 -3.42 -3.19 -7.75
C VAL A 172 -3.79 -4.30 -8.74
N GLY A 173 -4.47 -5.36 -8.27
CA GLY A 173 -5.01 -6.41 -9.15
C GLY A 173 -4.02 -7.52 -9.57
N GLY A 174 -4.47 -8.44 -10.42
CA GLY A 174 -3.71 -9.63 -10.81
C GLY A 174 -2.71 -9.39 -11.95
N GLY A 175 -3.03 -8.51 -12.89
CA GLY A 175 -2.21 -8.25 -14.10
C GLY A 175 -0.93 -7.43 -13.88
N LYS A 176 -0.50 -7.20 -12.63
CA LYS A 176 0.69 -6.38 -12.31
C LYS A 176 1.95 -6.76 -13.09
N PRO A 177 2.31 -8.06 -13.25
CA PRO A 177 3.51 -8.46 -13.99
C PRO A 177 3.45 -8.13 -15.49
N ARG A 178 2.25 -7.82 -16.03
CA ARG A 178 1.99 -7.51 -17.44
C ARG A 178 1.56 -6.07 -17.63
N GLY A 179 1.98 -5.16 -16.74
CA GLY A 179 1.77 -3.72 -16.89
C GLY A 179 0.43 -3.19 -16.38
N LEU A 180 -0.59 -4.03 -16.19
CA LEU A 180 -1.90 -3.62 -15.68
C LEU A 180 -1.85 -3.16 -14.21
N GLY A 181 -2.93 -2.47 -13.79
CA GLY A 181 -3.19 -2.17 -12.39
C GLY A 181 -2.41 -1.00 -11.81
N SER A 182 -1.93 -0.09 -12.65
CA SER A 182 -1.30 1.16 -12.23
C SER A 182 -2.37 2.15 -11.78
N MET A 183 -2.23 2.70 -10.57
CA MET A 183 -3.19 3.63 -9.98
C MET A 183 -2.46 4.76 -9.27
N LYS A 184 -2.98 5.98 -9.35
CA LYS A 184 -2.48 7.12 -8.57
C LYS A 184 -3.65 7.81 -7.87
N VAL A 185 -3.40 8.35 -6.68
CA VAL A 185 -4.37 9.23 -6.02
C VAL A 185 -4.30 10.58 -6.74
N VAL A 186 -5.39 10.94 -7.44
CA VAL A 186 -5.48 12.21 -8.19
C VAL A 186 -6.16 13.32 -7.40
N ARG A 187 -7.02 12.95 -6.44
CA ARG A 187 -7.77 13.86 -5.59
C ARG A 187 -8.04 13.15 -4.27
N ALA A 188 -7.84 13.87 -3.18
CA ALA A 188 -8.18 13.42 -1.83
C ALA A 188 -8.70 14.61 -1.02
N GLU A 189 -9.51 14.28 -0.03
CA GLU A 189 -10.01 15.19 0.99
C GLU A 189 -9.83 14.49 2.33
N LEU A 190 -9.36 15.23 3.33
CA LEU A 190 -9.20 14.74 4.69
C LEU A 190 -10.18 15.49 5.58
N SER A 191 -10.97 14.75 6.36
CA SER A 191 -11.80 15.32 7.42
C SER A 191 -11.32 14.79 8.76
N LEU A 192 -10.83 15.68 9.62
CA LEU A 192 -10.40 15.38 10.98
C LEU A 192 -11.51 15.75 11.95
N LEU A 193 -11.95 14.77 12.73
CA LEU A 193 -12.97 14.95 13.75
C LEU A 193 -12.30 15.23 15.09
N GLY A 194 -12.70 16.31 15.77
CA GLY A 194 -12.22 16.59 17.13
C GLY A 194 -12.62 15.50 18.13
N ALA A 195 -11.90 15.39 19.24
CA ALA A 195 -12.17 14.36 20.27
C ALA A 195 -13.59 14.42 20.84
N ASN A 196 -14.19 15.62 20.88
CA ASN A 196 -15.54 15.86 21.38
C ASN A 196 -16.62 15.79 20.28
N HIS A 197 -16.28 15.41 19.05
CA HIS A 197 -17.19 15.43 17.90
C HIS A 197 -18.51 14.68 18.16
N TYR A 198 -18.46 13.55 18.87
CA TYR A 198 -19.64 12.75 19.20
C TYR A 198 -20.34 13.17 20.51
N LEU A 199 -19.84 14.20 21.21
CA LEU A 199 -20.38 14.70 22.47
C LEU A 199 -21.14 16.03 22.30
N GLN A 200 -21.11 16.64 21.11
CA GLN A 200 -21.67 17.97 20.85
C GLN A 200 -22.48 17.96 19.54
N ALA A 201 -23.52 18.79 19.46
CA ALA A 201 -24.35 18.92 18.26
C ALA A 201 -23.65 19.71 17.15
N GLU A 202 -22.81 20.68 17.52
CA GLU A 202 -21.96 21.43 16.59
C GLU A 202 -20.60 20.74 16.51
N ALA A 203 -20.39 20.04 15.40
CA ALA A 203 -19.20 19.25 15.18
C ALA A 203 -18.01 20.12 14.74
N ASP A 204 -16.92 20.09 15.51
CA ASP A 204 -15.62 20.60 15.06
C ASP A 204 -15.00 19.59 14.07
N VAL A 205 -15.16 19.90 12.77
CA VAL A 205 -14.59 19.13 11.66
C VAL A 205 -13.63 20.02 10.89
N GLN A 206 -12.36 19.63 10.89
CA GLN A 206 -11.36 20.29 10.07
C GLN A 206 -11.21 19.55 8.75
N THR A 207 -11.56 20.20 7.65
CA THR A 207 -11.40 19.65 6.30
C THR A 207 -10.16 20.21 5.64
N LYS A 208 -9.32 19.33 5.06
CA LYS A 208 -8.12 19.69 4.30
C LYS A 208 -8.18 19.14 2.89
N HIS A 209 -7.81 19.95 1.92
CA HIS A 209 -7.74 19.57 0.50
C HIS A 209 -6.65 20.36 -0.24
N GLY A 210 -6.28 19.92 -1.44
CA GLY A 210 -5.30 20.62 -2.26
C GLY A 210 -3.96 20.87 -1.54
N ALA A 211 -3.50 22.13 -1.54
CA ALA A 211 -2.24 22.53 -0.92
C ALA A 211 -2.21 22.30 0.60
N GLU A 212 -3.32 22.59 1.31
CA GLU A 212 -3.40 22.40 2.76
C GLU A 212 -3.25 20.91 3.14
N LEU A 213 -3.84 20.02 2.34
CA LEU A 213 -3.65 18.59 2.52
C LEU A 213 -2.20 18.18 2.25
N GLY A 214 -1.58 18.74 1.19
CA GLY A 214 -0.16 18.50 0.88
C GLY A 214 0.77 18.90 2.02
N GLU A 215 0.56 20.08 2.62
CA GLU A 215 1.30 20.55 3.79
C GLU A 215 1.12 19.63 5.00
N PHE A 216 -0.12 19.20 5.27
CA PHE A 216 -0.41 18.26 6.35
C PHE A 216 0.24 16.88 6.12
N VAL A 217 0.26 16.38 4.89
CA VAL A 217 1.00 15.16 4.53
C VAL A 217 2.49 15.36 4.82
N GLY A 218 3.09 16.48 4.41
CA GLY A 218 4.50 16.78 4.70
C GLY A 218 4.82 16.77 6.20
N GLN A 219 3.98 17.43 7.01
CA GLN A 219 4.12 17.47 8.46
C GLN A 219 4.06 16.08 9.11
N THR A 220 3.11 15.25 8.68
CA THR A 220 2.93 13.89 9.23
C THR A 220 4.05 12.94 8.78
N VAL A 221 4.58 13.08 7.56
CA VAL A 221 5.77 12.35 7.09
C VAL A 221 7.01 12.73 7.89
N GLU A 222 7.23 14.02 8.16
CA GLU A 222 8.33 14.46 9.01
C GLU A 222 8.17 13.97 10.47
N ALA A 223 6.94 13.89 10.98
CA ALA A 223 6.68 13.25 12.27
C ALA A 223 7.05 11.76 12.27
N ALA A 224 6.77 11.03 11.18
CA ALA A 224 7.13 9.62 11.04
C ALA A 224 8.66 9.40 11.03
N LEU A 225 9.40 10.31 10.38
CA LEU A 225 10.87 10.29 10.34
C LEU A 225 11.46 10.60 11.71
N LYS A 226 10.97 11.63 12.40
CA LYS A 226 11.41 11.98 13.76
C LYS A 226 11.16 10.86 14.76
N ALA A 227 10.02 10.17 14.63
CA ALA A 227 9.68 9.00 15.44
C ALA A 227 10.43 7.72 15.02
N GLN A 228 11.28 7.77 13.99
CA GLN A 228 12.04 6.63 13.46
C GLN A 228 11.16 5.44 13.02
N ILE A 229 9.93 5.71 12.61
CA ILE A 229 9.00 4.70 12.08
C ILE A 229 8.92 4.72 10.55
N LEU A 230 9.66 5.61 9.89
CA LEU A 230 9.80 5.71 8.44
C LEU A 230 11.28 5.72 8.05
N ALA A 231 11.69 4.82 7.15
CA ALA A 231 13.03 4.75 6.60
C ALA A 231 13.12 5.56 5.29
N ARG A 232 13.75 6.74 5.35
CA ARG A 232 13.85 7.67 4.20
C ARG A 232 14.48 7.04 2.97
N GLU A 233 15.57 6.28 3.13
CA GLU A 233 16.28 5.65 2.01
C GLU A 233 15.41 4.59 1.31
N GLN A 234 14.69 3.78 2.09
CA GLN A 234 13.77 2.77 1.56
C GLN A 234 12.59 3.44 0.83
N LEU A 235 12.08 4.55 1.36
CA LEU A 235 11.03 5.33 0.72
C LEU A 235 11.48 5.84 -0.65
N LEU A 236 12.67 6.44 -0.74
CA LEU A 236 13.22 6.95 -1.99
C LEU A 236 13.49 5.82 -3.01
N ALA A 237 14.05 4.70 -2.55
CA ALA A 237 14.28 3.54 -3.39
C ALA A 237 12.97 2.97 -3.94
N LEU A 238 11.94 2.84 -3.09
CA LEU A 238 10.62 2.35 -3.49
C LEU A 238 9.92 3.32 -4.44
N ALA A 239 10.02 4.63 -4.18
CA ALA A 239 9.50 5.66 -5.09
C ALA A 239 10.16 5.61 -6.47
N GLY A 240 11.45 5.26 -6.55
CA GLY A 240 12.13 4.98 -7.82
C GLY A 240 11.56 3.76 -8.56
N ILE A 241 11.29 2.67 -7.83
CA ILE A 241 10.73 1.42 -8.40
C ILE A 241 9.29 1.60 -8.87
N LEU A 242 8.49 2.30 -8.09
CA LEU A 242 7.06 2.56 -8.32
C LEU A 242 6.80 3.90 -8.99
N ARG A 243 7.83 4.50 -9.59
CA ARG A 243 7.67 5.69 -10.41
C ARG A 243 6.84 5.33 -11.64
N PHE A 244 5.73 6.04 -11.82
CA PHE A 244 4.99 5.97 -13.09
C PHE A 244 5.63 6.93 -14.08
N THR A 245 6.12 6.41 -15.20
CA THR A 245 6.53 7.19 -16.36
C THR A 245 5.54 6.92 -17.47
N ASP A 246 4.93 7.97 -18.04
CA ASP A 246 4.01 7.92 -19.18
C ASP A 246 4.69 7.47 -20.50
N ARG A 247 5.88 6.87 -20.43
CA ARG A 247 6.70 6.49 -21.58
C ARG A 247 6.08 5.40 -22.42
#